data_AF-A0A2Z5VK58-F1
#
_entry.id   AF-A0A2Z5VK58-F1
#
_cell.length_a   1.000
_cell.length_b   1.000
_cell.length_c   1.000
_cell.angle_alpha   90.00
_cell.angle_beta   90.00
_cell.angle_gamma   90.00
#
_symmetry.space_group_name_H-M   'P 1'
#
loop_
_entity.id
_entity.type
_entity.pdbx_description
1 polymer ?
#
loop_
_entity_poly.entity_id
_entity_poly.type
_entity_poly.pdbx_seq_one_letter_code
_entity_poly.pdbx_strand_id
1 'polypeptide(L)'
;FSNPDQRGDYDSENKAALTLRELERWLTLAVGTYHGSVHNGLLQPPAARWAEAVARVGVPAVVTRATSFLVDFLPILRRTLTRTGFVIDHIHYY
;
A
#
# COMPACT_ATOMS: atom_id res chain seq x y z
N PHE A 1 -5.36 -13.99 -13.55
CA PHE A 1 -5.06 -15.37 -13.10
C PHE A 1 -4.13 -15.30 -11.91
N SER A 2 -4.46 -15.98 -10.81
CA SER A 2 -3.59 -16.04 -9.62
C SER A 2 -2.52 -17.16 -9.70
N ASN A 3 -2.60 -18.00 -10.73
CA ASN A 3 -1.64 -19.06 -11.05
C ASN A 3 -0.89 -18.69 -12.36
N PRO A 4 0.45 -18.59 -12.35
CA PRO A 4 1.26 -18.33 -13.55
C PRO A 4 1.05 -19.32 -14.70
N ASP A 5 0.87 -20.61 -14.40
CA ASP A 5 0.65 -21.65 -15.43
C ASP A 5 -0.72 -21.48 -16.11
N GLN A 6 -1.73 -21.02 -15.35
CA GLN A 6 -3.05 -20.70 -15.91
C GLN A 6 -3.05 -19.37 -16.68
N ARG A 7 -2.13 -18.46 -16.35
CA ARG A 7 -1.99 -17.20 -17.09
C ARG A 7 -1.46 -17.47 -18.50
N GLY A 8 -0.52 -18.39 -18.65
CA GLY A 8 0.10 -18.72 -19.95
C GLY A 8 0.53 -17.45 -20.69
N ASP A 9 0.21 -17.39 -21.99
CA ASP A 9 0.51 -16.27 -22.88
C ASP A 9 -0.55 -15.15 -22.84
N TYR A 10 -1.29 -15.01 -21.74
CA TYR A 10 -2.29 -13.95 -21.61
C TYR A 10 -1.62 -12.57 -21.58
N ASP A 11 -1.72 -11.87 -22.70
CA ASP A 11 -1.31 -10.49 -22.86
C ASP A 11 -2.16 -9.57 -21.98
N SER A 12 -1.64 -9.27 -20.79
CA SER A 12 -2.35 -8.50 -19.77
C SER A 12 -2.38 -7.01 -20.10
N GLU A 13 -1.37 -6.52 -20.82
CA GLU A 13 -1.25 -5.10 -21.15
C GLU A 13 -2.26 -4.72 -22.23
N ASN A 14 -2.33 -5.48 -23.33
CA ASN A 14 -3.29 -5.20 -24.40
C ASN A 14 -4.74 -5.52 -24.01
N LYS A 15 -4.95 -6.33 -22.96
CA LYS A 15 -6.29 -6.70 -22.47
C LYS A 15 -6.71 -5.94 -21.21
N ALA A 16 -5.95 -4.94 -20.78
CA ALA A 16 -6.35 -4.08 -19.66
C ALA A 16 -7.62 -3.31 -20.05
N ALA A 17 -8.69 -3.47 -19.26
CA ALA A 17 -10.00 -2.90 -19.55
C ALA A 17 -10.23 -1.52 -18.92
N LEU A 18 -9.36 -1.12 -17.98
CA LEU A 18 -9.47 0.14 -17.25
C LEU A 18 -8.16 0.91 -17.38
N THR A 19 -8.28 2.22 -17.55
CA THR A 19 -7.19 3.14 -17.28
C THR A 19 -6.86 3.17 -15.79
N LEU A 20 -5.68 3.67 -15.43
CA LEU A 20 -5.28 3.80 -14.02
C LEU A 20 -6.30 4.62 -13.22
N ARG A 21 -6.80 5.73 -13.78
CA ARG A 21 -7.80 6.58 -13.13
C ARG A 21 -9.14 5.86 -12.91
N GLU A 22 -9.56 5.04 -13.86
CA GLU A 22 -10.80 4.27 -13.72
C GLU A 22 -10.65 3.16 -12.68
N LEU A 23 -9.49 2.50 -12.65
CA LEU A 23 -9.15 1.52 -11.62
C LEU A 23 -9.14 2.17 -10.23
N GLU A 24 -8.51 3.33 -10.06
CA GLU A 24 -8.48 4.07 -8.79
C GLU A 24 -9.89 4.43 -8.29
N ARG A 25 -10.74 4.92 -9.19
CA ARG A 25 -12.14 5.25 -8.86
C ARG A 25 -12.92 4.00 -8.48
N TRP A 26 -12.82 2.94 -9.26
CA TRP A 26 -13.48 1.67 -8.98
C TRP A 26 -13.03 1.09 -7.64
N LEU A 27 -11.72 1.09 -7.37
CA LEU A 27 -11.13 0.57 -6.15
C LEU A 27 -11.61 1.34 -4.92
N THR A 28 -11.67 2.68 -5.02
CA THR A 28 -12.18 3.54 -3.94
C THR A 28 -13.61 3.19 -3.58
N LEU A 29 -14.48 3.00 -4.59
CA LEU A 29 -15.87 2.60 -4.38
C LEU A 29 -15.95 1.19 -3.79
N ALA A 30 -15.19 0.24 -4.31
CA ALA A 30 -15.16 -1.14 -3.83
C ALA A 30 -14.73 -1.21 -2.35
N VAL A 31 -13.68 -0.49 -1.97
CA VAL A 31 -13.20 -0.42 -0.57
C VAL A 31 -14.24 0.24 0.32
N GLY A 32 -14.87 1.33 -0.11
CA GLY A 32 -15.93 2.01 0.63
C GLY A 32 -17.14 1.11 0.87
N THR A 33 -17.63 0.44 -0.17
CA THR A 33 -18.73 -0.54 -0.06
C THR A 33 -18.37 -1.70 0.85
N TYR A 34 -17.16 -2.25 0.72
CA TYR A 34 -16.68 -3.34 1.58
C TYR A 34 -16.73 -2.94 3.07
N HIS A 35 -16.16 -1.79 3.43
CA HIS A 35 -16.12 -1.33 4.82
C HIS A 35 -17.49 -0.86 5.36
N GLY A 36 -18.43 -0.52 4.47
CA GLY A 36 -19.80 -0.16 4.82
C GLY A 36 -20.79 -1.33 4.88
N SER A 37 -20.44 -2.49 4.31
CA SER A 37 -21.30 -3.68 4.29
C SER A 37 -21.16 -4.53 5.56
N VAL A 38 -22.23 -5.22 5.97
CA VAL A 38 -22.19 -6.17 7.10
C VAL A 38 -21.36 -7.39 6.73
N HIS A 39 -20.38 -7.75 7.56
CA HIS A 39 -19.56 -8.94 7.36
C HIS A 39 -19.95 -10.06 8.31
N ASN A 40 -20.06 -11.29 7.79
CA ASN A 40 -20.47 -12.46 8.58
C ASN A 40 -19.60 -12.71 9.82
N GLY A 41 -18.28 -12.46 9.74
CA GLY A 41 -17.37 -12.62 10.87
C GLY A 41 -17.50 -11.55 11.96
N LEU A 42 -18.05 -10.37 11.62
CA LEU A 42 -18.17 -9.23 12.54
C LEU A 42 -19.60 -8.94 12.99
N LEU A 43 -20.59 -9.46 12.23
CA LEU A 43 -22.03 -9.20 12.33
C LEU A 43 -22.40 -7.70 12.26
N GLN A 44 -21.51 -6.88 11.72
CA GLN A 44 -21.71 -5.46 11.46
C GLN A 44 -20.63 -4.97 10.48
N PRO A 45 -20.72 -3.72 9.97
CA PRO A 45 -19.71 -3.19 9.06
C PRO A 45 -18.33 -3.02 9.73
N PRO A 46 -17.23 -3.29 9.01
CA PRO A 46 -15.88 -3.02 9.51
C PRO A 46 -15.68 -1.58 9.98
N ALA A 47 -16.26 -0.60 9.27
CA ALA A 47 -16.17 0.80 9.67
C ALA A 47 -16.83 1.08 11.03
N ALA A 48 -17.94 0.40 11.34
CA ALA A 48 -18.61 0.51 12.64
C ALA A 48 -17.76 -0.12 13.75
N ARG A 49 -17.20 -1.33 13.53
CA ARG A 49 -16.29 -1.97 14.48
C ARG A 49 -15.06 -1.13 14.77
N TRP A 50 -14.52 -0.47 13.74
CA TRP A 50 -13.41 0.46 13.90
C TRP A 50 -13.79 1.66 14.76
N ALA A 51 -14.93 2.31 14.47
CA ALA A 51 -15.42 3.44 15.24
C ALA A 51 -15.67 3.09 16.72
N GLU A 52 -16.24 1.92 17.01
CA GLU A 52 -16.40 1.38 18.37
C GLU A 52 -15.05 1.25 19.10
N ALA A 53 -14.03 0.71 18.41
CA ALA A 53 -12.70 0.54 18.98
C ALA A 53 -12.01 1.88 19.26
N VAL A 54 -12.10 2.82 18.32
CA VAL A 54 -11.58 4.19 18.48
C VAL A 54 -12.26 4.91 19.64
N ALA A 55 -13.58 4.79 19.78
CA ALA A 55 -14.30 5.40 20.90
C ALA A 55 -13.88 4.82 22.26
N ARG A 56 -13.51 3.53 22.30
CA ARG A 56 -13.11 2.84 23.53
C ARG A 56 -11.64 3.04 23.90
N VAL A 57 -10.75 3.03 22.91
CA VAL A 57 -9.29 2.96 23.11
C VAL A 57 -8.59 4.28 22.75
N GLY A 58 -9.28 5.16 22.03
CA GLY A 58 -8.72 6.39 21.48
C GLY A 58 -8.31 6.24 20.01
N VAL A 59 -8.07 7.37 19.36
CA VAL A 59 -7.62 7.41 17.96
C VAL A 59 -6.18 6.88 17.88
N PRO A 60 -5.89 5.91 17.00
CA PRO A 60 -4.52 5.45 16.77
C PRO A 60 -3.59 6.60 16.37
N ALA A 61 -2.30 6.47 16.68
CA ALA A 61 -1.32 7.45 16.28
C ALA A 61 -1.34 7.62 14.75
N VAL A 62 -1.69 8.82 14.30
CA VAL A 62 -1.61 9.19 12.88
C VAL A 62 -0.20 9.71 12.62
N VAL A 63 0.34 9.41 11.45
CA VAL A 63 1.66 9.95 11.07
C VAL A 63 1.53 11.46 10.91
N THR A 64 2.08 12.21 11.87
CA THR A 64 1.98 13.67 11.92
C THR A 64 3.12 14.38 11.17
N ARG A 65 4.18 13.64 10.80
CA ARG A 65 5.35 14.18 10.10
C ARG A 65 5.41 13.64 8.68
N ALA A 66 4.93 14.44 7.73
CA ALA A 66 4.90 14.09 6.30
C ALA A 66 6.29 13.69 5.77
N THR A 67 7.37 14.35 6.19
CA THR A 67 8.73 14.01 5.77
C THR A 67 9.14 12.63 6.24
N SER A 68 8.88 12.28 7.51
CA SER A 68 9.21 10.95 8.04
C SER A 68 8.42 9.86 7.33
N PHE A 69 7.12 10.10 7.09
CA PHE A 69 6.30 9.19 6.31
C PHE A 69 6.90 8.94 4.92
N LEU A 70 7.25 9.99 4.19
CA LEU A 70 7.84 9.85 2.87
C LEU A 70 9.14 9.02 2.91
N VAL A 71 10.01 9.30 3.89
CA VAL A 71 11.28 8.58 4.08
C VAL A 71 11.06 7.08 4.28
N ASP A 72 9.99 6.66 4.98
CA ASP A 72 9.67 5.25 5.19
C ASP A 72 9.39 4.48 3.88
N PHE A 73 9.01 5.19 2.81
CA PHE A 73 8.75 4.61 1.48
C PHE A 73 9.88 4.86 0.48
N LEU A 74 10.92 5.61 0.84
CA LEU A 74 12.08 5.76 -0.03
C LEU A 74 12.91 4.47 -0.06
N PRO A 75 13.50 4.12 -1.22
CA PRO A 75 14.36 2.95 -1.32
C PRO A 75 15.55 3.07 -0.37
N ILE A 76 15.79 2.03 0.43
CA ILE A 76 16.92 1.98 1.36
C ILE A 76 18.07 1.23 0.71
N LEU A 77 19.22 1.89 0.58
CA LEU A 77 20.48 1.27 0.19
C LEU A 77 21.40 1.18 1.41
N ARG A 78 21.77 -0.04 1.81
CA ARG A 78 22.75 -0.28 2.89
C ARG A 78 24.16 -0.37 2.32
N ARG A 79 25.09 0.38 2.89
CA ARG A 79 26.52 0.36 2.53
C ARG A 79 27.38 0.38 3.79
N THR A 80 28.52 -0.30 3.72
CA THR A 80 29.53 -0.25 4.77
C THR A 80 30.38 1.00 4.58
N LEU A 81 30.45 1.83 5.61
CA LEU A 81 31.36 2.97 5.61
C LEU A 81 32.79 2.45 5.78
N THR A 82 33.66 2.72 4.81
CA THR A 82 35.09 2.39 4.88
C THR A 82 35.93 3.64 5.05
N ARG A 83 37.23 3.49 5.33
CA ARG A 83 38.18 4.62 5.44
C ARG A 83 38.24 5.48 4.17
N THR A 84 37.88 4.94 3.01
CA THR A 84 37.86 5.63 1.72
C THR A 84 36.45 5.96 1.26
N GLY A 85 35.46 5.92 2.16
CA GLY A 85 34.06 6.19 1.82
C GLY A 85 33.30 4.98 1.29
N PHE A 86 32.30 5.21 0.44
CA PHE A 86 31.50 4.18 -0.23
C PHE A 86 31.01 4.63 -1.62
N VAL A 87 30.47 3.70 -2.42
CA VAL A 87 29.97 3.97 -3.79
C VAL A 87 28.49 3.62 -3.91
N ILE A 88 27.74 4.53 -4.52
CA ILE A 88 26.34 4.33 -4.97
C ILE A 88 26.27 4.79 -6.42
N ASP A 89 25.72 3.95 -7.31
CA ASP A 89 25.52 4.27 -8.73
C ASP A 89 26.76 4.88 -9.42
N HIS A 90 27.94 4.33 -9.13
CA HIS A 90 29.25 4.77 -9.63
C HIS A 90 29.70 6.16 -9.14
N ILE A 91 29.00 6.75 -8.16
CA ILE A 91 29.37 7.99 -7.49
C ILE A 91 30.08 7.65 -6.18
N HIS A 92 31.24 8.27 -5.97
CA HIS A 92 32.04 8.12 -4.74
C HIS A 92 31.63 9.16 -3.70
N TYR A 93 31.36 8.68 -2.49
CA TYR A 93 31.06 9.51 -1.31
C TYR A 93 32.19 9.33 -0.31
N TYR A 94 32.94 10.41 -0.04
CA TYR A 94 34.09 10.44 0.88
C TYR A 94 33.69 11.00 2.25
#